data_AF-A0A968VN91-F1
#
_entry.id   AF-A0A968VN91-F1
#
_cell.length_a   1.000
_cell.length_b   1.000
_cell.length_c   1.000
_cell.angle_alpha   90.00
_cell.angle_beta   90.00
_cell.angle_gamma   90.00
#
_symmetry.space_group_name_H-M   'P 1'
#
loop_
_entity.id
_entity.type
_entity.pdbx_description
1 polymer ?
#
loop_
_entity_poly.entity_id
_entity_poly.type
_entity_poly.pdbx_seq_one_letter_code
_entity_poly.pdbx_strand_id
1 'polypeptide(L)'
;MMKTLAEIYRPQVPDGEQIWIDHLTRDLGKHYPKARRHSHKLLQSKGFDKIYLTWQAWIDAPTYSPKGSYPLAQSLPLLLLPALRDVLLHPGWHLELPPCQDPEFVNSVEPLHTLRKALKRLRYQLEECRSFYPASLKTWIQDLKDLQDHLGQINDDQVMRTQLADLLPHDVTLLQVETLGTLLREEAIAAWQQARSNYQDPQFVRSLYQQLLDPLLNAPDLLNAD
;
A
#
# COMPACT_ATOMS: atom_id res chain seq x y z
N MET A 1 -1.94 11.20 11.14
CA MET A 1 -0.58 11.51 11.62
C MET A 1 -0.58 12.37 12.88
N MET A 2 -0.80 13.70 12.85
CA MET A 2 -0.78 14.51 14.10
C MET A 2 -1.78 14.03 15.17
N LYS A 3 -3.02 13.74 14.75
CA LYS A 3 -4.06 13.21 15.63
C LYS A 3 -3.70 11.82 16.18
N THR A 4 -3.16 10.96 15.32
CA THR A 4 -2.63 9.63 15.66
C THR A 4 -1.49 9.72 16.70
N LEU A 5 -0.53 10.63 16.50
CA LEU A 5 0.59 10.84 17.42
C LEU A 5 0.11 11.31 18.80
N ALA A 6 -0.81 12.28 18.84
CA ALA A 6 -1.30 12.86 20.08
C ALA A 6 -2.31 11.98 20.84
N GLU A 7 -3.17 11.25 20.14
CA GLU A 7 -4.28 10.51 20.76
C GLU A 7 -4.00 9.01 20.91
N ILE A 8 -3.14 8.44 20.07
CA ILE A 8 -2.85 7.00 20.08
C ILE A 8 -1.46 6.76 20.67
N TYR A 9 -0.40 7.39 20.13
CA TYR A 9 0.97 7.12 20.61
C TYR A 9 1.29 7.79 21.95
N ARG A 10 0.94 9.07 22.14
CA ARG A 10 1.23 9.84 23.37
C ARG A 10 0.82 9.15 24.67
N PRO A 11 -0.41 8.62 24.84
CA PRO A 11 -0.80 7.99 26.11
C PRO A 11 -0.14 6.63 26.35
N GLN A 12 0.53 6.07 25.34
CA GLN A 12 1.11 4.73 25.39
C GLN A 12 2.64 4.74 25.64
N VAL A 13 3.25 5.93 25.75
CA VAL A 13 4.69 6.08 25.97
C VAL A 13 5.00 6.68 27.36
N PRO A 14 6.19 6.39 27.94
CA PRO A 14 6.62 6.97 29.21
C PRO A 14 6.63 8.50 29.21
N ASP A 15 6.52 9.11 30.40
CA ASP A 15 6.40 10.58 30.55
C ASP A 15 7.57 11.36 29.91
N GLY A 16 8.79 10.80 29.93
CA GLY A 16 9.95 11.39 29.26
C GLY A 16 9.83 11.46 27.73
N GLU A 17 9.10 10.53 27.13
CA GLU A 17 8.88 10.46 25.68
C GLU A 17 7.65 11.26 25.22
N GLN A 18 6.67 11.47 26.12
CA GLN A 18 5.51 12.32 25.83
C GLN A 18 5.94 13.75 25.46
N ILE A 19 6.99 14.27 26.10
CA ILE A 19 7.56 15.59 25.81
C ILE A 19 8.03 15.69 24.35
N TRP A 20 8.61 14.61 23.82
CA TRP A 20 9.07 14.53 22.44
C TRP A 20 7.91 14.47 21.45
N ILE A 21 6.88 13.66 21.73
CA ILE A 21 5.67 13.60 20.92
C ILE A 21 4.97 14.96 20.87
N ASP A 22 4.94 15.68 22.00
CA ASP A 22 4.38 17.03 22.08
C ASP A 22 5.19 18.04 21.25
N HIS A 23 6.53 17.92 21.26
CA HIS A 23 7.41 18.74 20.43
C HIS A 23 7.18 18.48 18.93
N LEU A 24 7.20 17.21 18.51
CA LEU A 24 6.97 16.79 17.14
C LEU A 24 5.59 17.25 16.63
N THR A 25 4.54 17.06 17.44
CA THR A 25 3.18 17.47 17.12
C THR A 25 3.09 19.00 16.93
N ARG A 26 3.79 19.77 17.79
CA ARG A 26 3.84 21.23 17.68
C ARG A 26 4.52 21.67 16.39
N ASP A 27 5.66 21.07 16.03
CA ASP A 27 6.39 21.43 14.82
C ASP A 27 5.61 21.07 13.55
N LEU A 28 5.02 19.88 13.48
CA LEU A 28 4.10 19.50 12.38
C LEU A 28 2.91 20.47 12.28
N GLY A 29 2.38 20.93 13.41
CA GLY A 29 1.32 21.92 13.50
C GLY A 29 1.69 23.30 12.94
N LYS A 30 2.98 23.67 12.94
CA LYS A 30 3.46 24.93 12.32
C LYS A 30 3.47 24.84 10.79
N HIS A 31 3.80 23.68 10.24
CA HIS A 31 3.92 23.48 8.78
C HIS A 31 2.58 23.21 8.09
N TYR A 32 1.64 22.57 8.78
CA TYR A 32 0.34 22.18 8.23
C TYR A 32 -0.50 23.37 7.67
N PRO A 33 -0.63 24.53 8.34
CA PRO A 33 -1.40 25.66 7.82
C PRO A 33 -0.89 26.19 6.49
N LYS A 34 0.44 26.22 6.30
CA LYS A 34 1.06 26.69 5.05
C LYS A 34 0.77 25.71 3.90
N ALA A 35 0.95 24.41 4.14
CA ALA A 35 0.63 23.36 3.17
C ALA A 35 -0.86 23.37 2.79
N ARG A 36 -1.75 23.49 3.77
CA ARG A 36 -3.21 23.57 3.56
C ARG A 36 -3.60 24.81 2.75
N ARG A 37 -3.06 25.99 3.08
CA ARG A 37 -3.30 27.23 2.31
C ARG A 37 -2.82 27.11 0.87
N HIS A 38 -1.66 26.49 0.65
CA HIS A 38 -1.13 26.26 -0.69
C HIS A 38 -2.04 25.33 -1.50
N SER A 39 -2.45 24.19 -0.94
CA SER A 39 -3.39 23.25 -1.58
C SER A 39 -4.72 23.91 -1.94
N HIS A 40 -5.30 24.69 -1.03
CA HIS A 40 -6.56 25.39 -1.30
C HIS A 40 -6.44 26.41 -2.44
N LYS A 41 -5.35 27.20 -2.46
CA LYS A 41 -5.10 28.14 -3.56
C LYS A 41 -4.90 27.42 -4.90
N LEU A 42 -4.26 26.26 -4.90
CA LEU A 42 -4.08 25.44 -6.11
C LEU A 42 -5.42 24.93 -6.65
N LEU A 43 -6.28 24.40 -5.78
CA LEU A 43 -7.60 23.87 -6.16
C LEU A 43 -8.56 24.96 -6.67
N GLN A 44 -8.37 26.22 -6.28
CA GLN A 44 -9.13 27.37 -6.77
C GLN A 44 -8.46 28.08 -7.95
N SER A 45 -7.37 27.52 -8.47
CA SER A 45 -6.64 28.15 -9.57
C SER A 45 -7.31 27.83 -10.91
N LYS A 46 -7.24 28.79 -11.85
CA LYS A 46 -7.67 28.57 -13.24
C LYS A 46 -6.95 27.39 -13.91
N GLY A 47 -5.73 27.07 -13.45
CA GLY A 47 -4.98 25.91 -13.95
C GLY A 47 -5.64 24.60 -13.56
N PHE A 48 -6.12 24.49 -12.31
CA PHE A 48 -6.87 23.33 -11.85
C PHE A 48 -8.22 23.21 -12.58
N ASP A 49 -8.99 24.29 -12.69
CA ASP A 49 -10.26 24.30 -13.42
C ASP A 49 -10.09 23.83 -14.87
N LYS A 50 -9.02 24.30 -15.53
CA LYS A 50 -8.71 23.88 -16.90
C LYS A 50 -8.48 22.36 -16.98
N ILE A 51 -7.69 21.79 -16.07
CA ILE A 51 -7.43 20.34 -16.04
C ILE A 51 -8.73 19.58 -15.80
N TYR A 52 -9.51 20.00 -14.80
CA TYR A 52 -10.79 19.39 -14.45
C TYR A 52 -11.76 19.37 -15.63
N LEU A 53 -11.99 20.52 -16.27
CA LEU A 53 -12.87 20.62 -17.43
C LEU A 53 -12.34 19.83 -18.65
N THR A 54 -11.01 19.80 -18.85
CA THR A 54 -10.40 19.00 -19.93
C THR A 54 -10.66 17.50 -19.72
N TRP A 55 -10.50 17.02 -18.49
CA TRP A 55 -10.76 15.62 -18.17
C TRP A 55 -12.24 15.28 -18.27
N GLN A 56 -13.12 16.15 -17.78
CA GLN A 56 -14.57 15.94 -17.90
C GLN A 56 -14.99 15.82 -19.38
N ALA A 57 -14.54 16.75 -20.23
CA ALA A 57 -14.83 16.71 -21.66
C ALA A 57 -14.31 15.44 -22.34
N TRP A 58 -13.14 14.94 -21.92
CA TRP A 58 -12.59 13.68 -22.44
C TRP A 58 -13.37 12.46 -21.94
N ILE A 59 -13.82 12.44 -20.68
CA ILE A 59 -14.65 11.35 -20.14
C ILE A 59 -16.01 11.29 -20.85
N ASP A 60 -16.61 12.45 -21.14
CA ASP A 60 -17.91 12.54 -21.82
C ASP A 60 -17.81 12.11 -23.30
N ALA A 61 -16.67 12.37 -23.95
CA ALA A 61 -16.43 12.02 -25.35
C ALA A 61 -14.99 11.46 -25.56
N PRO A 62 -14.73 10.23 -25.12
CA PRO A 62 -13.38 9.67 -25.14
C PRO A 62 -12.95 9.34 -26.56
N THR A 63 -11.72 9.74 -26.88
CA THR A 63 -11.04 9.33 -28.12
C THR A 63 -10.02 8.26 -27.78
N TYR A 64 -10.35 7.00 -28.10
CA TYR A 64 -9.48 5.87 -27.84
C TYR A 64 -8.41 5.71 -28.92
N SER A 65 -7.22 5.29 -28.51
CA SER A 65 -6.21 4.79 -29.45
C SER A 65 -6.68 3.47 -30.09
N PRO A 66 -6.04 2.98 -31.18
CA PRO A 66 -6.36 1.67 -31.76
C PRO A 66 -6.31 0.51 -30.74
N LYS A 67 -5.52 0.64 -29.67
CA LYS A 67 -5.45 -0.34 -28.58
C LYS A 67 -6.75 -0.40 -27.75
N GLY A 68 -7.53 0.67 -27.71
CA GLY A 68 -8.82 0.70 -27.02
C GLY A 68 -9.94 -0.02 -27.77
N SER A 69 -9.72 -0.41 -29.03
CA SER A 69 -10.67 -1.20 -29.82
C SER A 69 -10.57 -2.71 -29.57
N TYR A 70 -9.57 -3.18 -28.80
CA TYR A 70 -9.42 -4.61 -28.53
C TYR A 70 -10.54 -5.12 -27.61
N PRO A 71 -11.06 -6.34 -27.83
CA PRO A 71 -12.05 -6.93 -26.96
C PRO A 71 -11.55 -6.98 -25.51
N LEU A 72 -12.40 -6.56 -24.58
CA LEU A 72 -12.04 -6.48 -23.16
C LEU A 72 -11.63 -7.85 -22.60
N ALA A 73 -12.35 -8.92 -22.96
CA ALA A 73 -12.05 -10.28 -22.54
C ALA A 73 -10.62 -10.74 -22.92
N GLN A 74 -10.14 -10.33 -24.09
CA GLN A 74 -8.78 -10.65 -24.55
C GLN A 74 -7.74 -9.73 -23.91
N SER A 75 -8.13 -8.51 -23.56
CA SER A 75 -7.25 -7.48 -23.00
C SER A 75 -7.00 -7.67 -21.52
N LEU A 76 -7.98 -8.15 -20.74
CA LEU A 76 -7.87 -8.27 -19.28
C LEU A 76 -6.67 -9.14 -18.84
N PRO A 77 -6.47 -10.38 -19.34
CA PRO A 77 -5.29 -11.15 -18.97
C PRO A 77 -3.98 -10.46 -19.37
N LEU A 78 -3.95 -9.79 -20.54
CA LEU A 78 -2.76 -9.08 -21.02
C LEU A 78 -2.39 -7.89 -20.11
N LEU A 79 -3.36 -7.27 -19.44
CA LEU A 79 -3.15 -6.18 -18.49
C LEU A 79 -2.78 -6.69 -17.09
N LEU A 80 -3.48 -7.73 -16.60
CA LEU A 80 -3.37 -8.20 -15.22
C LEU A 80 -2.19 -9.14 -14.98
N LEU A 81 -1.87 -10.04 -15.92
CA LEU A 81 -0.81 -11.02 -15.75
C LEU A 81 0.60 -10.42 -15.58
N PRO A 82 0.97 -9.32 -16.27
CA PRO A 82 2.24 -8.64 -15.98
C PRO A 82 2.33 -8.14 -14.54
N ALA A 83 1.25 -7.60 -13.99
CA ALA A 83 1.23 -7.13 -12.59
C ALA A 83 1.32 -8.31 -11.61
N LEU A 84 0.66 -9.44 -11.91
CA LEU A 84 0.80 -10.66 -11.12
C LEU A 84 2.24 -11.19 -11.19
N ARG A 85 2.85 -11.25 -12.38
CA ARG A 85 4.26 -11.64 -12.56
C ARG A 85 5.19 -10.77 -11.71
N ASP A 86 4.99 -9.45 -11.72
CA ASP A 86 5.82 -8.52 -10.94
C ASP A 86 5.73 -8.80 -9.44
N VAL A 87 4.56 -9.24 -8.94
CA VAL A 87 4.40 -9.69 -7.55
C VAL A 87 5.07 -11.05 -7.34
N LEU A 88 4.82 -12.03 -8.19
CA LEU A 88 5.31 -13.40 -8.02
C LEU A 88 6.84 -13.51 -8.04
N LEU A 89 7.49 -12.71 -8.89
CA LEU A 89 8.95 -12.71 -9.04
C LEU A 89 9.65 -11.70 -8.13
N HIS A 90 8.91 -11.08 -7.20
CA HIS A 90 9.44 -10.00 -6.40
C HIS A 90 10.49 -10.50 -5.39
N PRO A 91 11.68 -9.88 -5.29
CA PRO A 91 12.75 -10.33 -4.39
C PRO A 91 12.36 -10.27 -2.90
N GLY A 92 11.38 -9.42 -2.56
CA GLY A 92 10.81 -9.33 -1.21
C GLY A 92 10.22 -10.65 -0.68
N TRP A 93 9.93 -11.64 -1.51
CA TRP A 93 9.54 -12.98 -1.04
C TRP A 93 10.71 -13.86 -0.61
N HIS A 94 11.94 -13.52 -0.97
CA HIS A 94 13.13 -14.29 -0.68
C HIS A 94 14.00 -13.66 0.42
N LEU A 95 13.52 -12.57 1.00
CA LEU A 95 14.23 -11.84 2.04
C LEU A 95 14.38 -12.69 3.30
N GLU A 96 15.56 -12.65 3.90
CA GLU A 96 15.80 -13.12 5.27
C GLU A 96 15.89 -11.88 6.16
N LEU A 97 15.05 -11.81 7.18
CA LEU A 97 15.00 -10.67 8.10
C LEU A 97 15.79 -11.00 9.36
N PRO A 98 16.63 -10.06 9.84
CA PRO A 98 17.18 -10.16 11.18
C PRO A 98 16.06 -9.99 12.23
N PRO A 99 16.34 -10.31 13.51
CA PRO A 99 15.40 -10.03 14.60
C PRO A 99 14.94 -8.57 14.60
N CYS A 100 13.68 -8.34 15.00
CA CYS A 100 13.06 -7.02 15.04
C CYS A 100 13.84 -5.97 15.84
N GLN A 101 14.58 -6.38 16.88
CA GLN A 101 15.37 -5.48 17.71
C GLN A 101 16.74 -5.13 17.10
N ASP A 102 17.15 -5.82 16.02
CA ASP A 102 18.44 -5.60 15.38
C ASP A 102 18.48 -4.22 14.68
N PRO A 103 19.49 -3.37 14.92
CA PRO A 103 19.67 -2.13 14.17
C PRO A 103 19.72 -2.32 12.65
N GLU A 104 20.20 -3.46 12.15
CA GLU A 104 20.23 -3.76 10.71
C GLU A 104 18.83 -3.92 10.10
N PHE A 105 17.82 -4.29 10.90
CA PHE A 105 16.45 -4.52 10.45
C PHE A 105 15.90 -3.36 9.60
N VAL A 106 16.15 -2.12 10.02
CA VAL A 106 15.66 -0.90 9.33
C VAL A 106 16.17 -0.82 7.89
N ASN A 107 17.38 -1.32 7.63
CA ASN A 107 17.98 -1.33 6.30
C ASN A 107 17.60 -2.58 5.49
N SER A 108 17.22 -3.67 6.17
CA SER A 108 16.88 -4.94 5.53
C SER A 108 15.47 -4.97 4.91
N VAL A 109 14.55 -4.10 5.32
CA VAL A 109 13.12 -4.18 4.93
C VAL A 109 12.74 -3.47 3.61
N GLU A 110 13.67 -2.78 2.93
CA GLU A 110 13.36 -2.09 1.66
C GLU A 110 12.76 -3.02 0.56
N PRO A 111 13.20 -4.29 0.42
CA PRO A 111 12.54 -5.24 -0.48
C PRO A 111 11.07 -5.51 -0.14
N LEU A 112 10.65 -5.35 1.12
CA LEU A 112 9.25 -5.47 1.52
C LEU A 112 8.43 -4.23 1.14
N HIS A 113 9.02 -3.04 1.21
CA HIS A 113 8.38 -1.81 0.75
C HIS A 113 8.14 -1.83 -0.77
N THR A 114 9.12 -2.28 -1.54
CA THR A 114 8.98 -2.48 -2.98
C THR A 114 7.95 -3.57 -3.31
N LEU A 115 7.90 -4.66 -2.52
CA LEU A 115 6.86 -5.68 -2.63
C LEU A 115 5.46 -5.10 -2.40
N ARG A 116 5.29 -4.29 -1.35
CA ARG A 116 4.04 -3.59 -1.04
C ARG A 116 3.57 -2.74 -2.22
N LYS A 117 4.48 -2.03 -2.90
CA LYS A 117 4.14 -1.25 -4.11
C LYS A 117 3.65 -2.15 -5.24
N ALA A 118 4.30 -3.28 -5.48
CA ALA A 118 3.89 -4.26 -6.50
C ALA A 118 2.49 -4.83 -6.18
N LEU A 119 2.26 -5.27 -4.95
CA LEU A 119 0.97 -5.76 -4.47
C LEU A 119 -0.13 -4.71 -4.62
N LYS A 120 0.14 -3.46 -4.24
CA LYS A 120 -0.79 -2.34 -4.39
C LYS A 120 -1.17 -2.10 -5.84
N ARG A 121 -0.20 -2.14 -6.74
CA ARG A 121 -0.42 -2.01 -8.18
C ARG A 121 -1.27 -3.17 -8.73
N LEU A 122 -1.04 -4.40 -8.28
CA LEU A 122 -1.87 -5.55 -8.65
C LEU A 122 -3.30 -5.37 -8.12
N ARG A 123 -3.46 -5.13 -6.81
CA ARG A 123 -4.78 -4.97 -6.18
C ARG A 123 -5.62 -3.90 -6.86
N TYR A 124 -5.07 -2.74 -7.15
CA TYR A 124 -5.81 -1.67 -7.82
C TYR A 124 -6.31 -2.11 -9.20
N GLN A 125 -5.49 -2.78 -10.00
CA GLN A 125 -5.94 -3.29 -11.29
C GLN A 125 -7.04 -4.36 -11.15
N LEU A 126 -6.92 -5.25 -10.14
CA LEU A 126 -7.95 -6.24 -9.84
C LEU A 126 -9.25 -5.60 -9.36
N GLU A 127 -9.19 -4.55 -8.54
CA GLU A 127 -10.36 -3.80 -8.05
C GLU A 127 -11.13 -3.16 -9.19
N GLU A 128 -10.44 -2.53 -10.14
CA GLU A 128 -11.06 -1.93 -11.33
C GLU A 128 -11.72 -2.99 -12.24
N CYS A 129 -11.14 -4.20 -12.31
CA CYS A 129 -11.62 -5.27 -13.19
C CYS A 129 -12.55 -6.29 -12.49
N ARG A 130 -12.86 -6.08 -11.21
CA ARG A 130 -13.48 -7.12 -10.36
C ARG A 130 -14.84 -7.63 -10.86
N SER A 131 -15.59 -6.79 -11.58
CA SER A 131 -16.90 -7.14 -12.15
C SER A 131 -16.80 -8.17 -13.26
N PHE A 132 -15.63 -8.36 -13.85
CA PHE A 132 -15.39 -9.29 -14.95
C PHE A 132 -14.91 -10.67 -14.49
N TYR A 133 -14.88 -10.94 -13.19
CA TYR A 133 -14.34 -12.16 -12.61
C TYR A 133 -15.26 -12.76 -11.53
N PRO A 134 -15.13 -14.07 -11.23
CA PRO A 134 -15.93 -14.72 -10.20
C PRO A 134 -15.75 -14.08 -8.81
N ALA A 135 -16.71 -14.33 -7.92
CA ALA A 135 -16.70 -13.80 -6.55
C ALA A 135 -15.44 -14.19 -5.76
N SER A 136 -14.76 -15.29 -6.10
CA SER A 136 -13.47 -15.66 -5.52
C SER A 136 -12.39 -14.60 -5.71
N LEU A 137 -12.49 -13.74 -6.73
CA LEU A 137 -11.54 -12.63 -6.91
C LEU A 137 -11.66 -11.60 -5.78
N LYS A 138 -12.87 -11.39 -5.24
CA LYS A 138 -13.08 -10.47 -4.12
C LYS A 138 -12.35 -10.96 -2.86
N THR A 139 -12.36 -12.26 -2.61
CA THR A 139 -11.59 -12.88 -1.51
C THR A 139 -10.10 -12.61 -1.70
N TRP A 140 -9.57 -12.88 -2.90
CA TRP A 140 -8.16 -12.62 -3.17
C TRP A 140 -7.78 -11.13 -3.07
N ILE A 141 -8.63 -10.22 -3.54
CA ILE A 141 -8.45 -8.76 -3.35
C ILE A 141 -8.38 -8.40 -1.86
N GLN A 142 -9.20 -9.03 -1.03
CA GLN A 142 -9.18 -8.82 0.42
C GLN A 142 -7.88 -9.35 1.04
N ASP A 143 -7.43 -10.55 0.68
CA ASP A 143 -6.15 -11.10 1.14
C ASP A 143 -4.96 -10.19 0.76
N LEU A 144 -4.98 -9.64 -0.47
CA LEU A 144 -3.99 -8.66 -0.93
C LEU A 144 -4.02 -7.37 -0.11
N LYS A 145 -5.20 -6.93 0.30
CA LYS A 145 -5.38 -5.73 1.12
C LYS A 145 -4.84 -5.95 2.53
N ASP A 146 -5.19 -7.07 3.14
CA ASP A 146 -4.73 -7.42 4.48
C ASP A 146 -3.19 -7.55 4.49
N LEU A 147 -2.60 -8.23 3.50
CA LEU A 147 -1.14 -8.27 3.37
C LEU A 147 -0.51 -6.88 3.18
N GLN A 148 -1.12 -6.00 2.37
CA GLN A 148 -0.63 -4.62 2.19
C GLN A 148 -0.68 -3.79 3.47
N ASP A 149 -1.65 -4.05 4.34
CA ASP A 149 -1.79 -3.38 5.63
C ASP A 149 -0.65 -3.82 6.57
N HIS A 150 -0.35 -5.12 6.67
CA HIS A 150 0.80 -5.62 7.43
C HIS A 150 2.14 -5.10 6.90
N LEU A 151 2.37 -5.17 5.58
CA LEU A 151 3.58 -4.58 4.97
C LEU A 151 3.64 -3.06 5.14
N GLY A 152 2.47 -2.42 5.27
CA GLY A 152 2.37 -1.01 5.60
C GLY A 152 2.87 -0.70 6.99
N GLN A 153 2.50 -1.51 7.98
CA GLN A 153 2.99 -1.38 9.35
C GLN A 153 4.52 -1.51 9.42
N ILE A 154 5.11 -2.47 8.71
CA ILE A 154 6.58 -2.64 8.64
C ILE A 154 7.26 -1.38 8.06
N ASN A 155 6.74 -0.85 6.95
CA ASN A 155 7.29 0.37 6.34
C ASN A 155 7.09 1.60 7.23
N ASP A 156 5.93 1.74 7.86
CA ASP A 156 5.63 2.89 8.70
C ASP A 156 6.53 2.90 9.96
N ASP A 157 6.81 1.73 10.52
CA ASP A 157 7.80 1.54 11.60
C ASP A 157 9.23 1.90 11.14
N GLN A 158 9.65 1.45 9.95
CA GLN A 158 10.95 1.83 9.38
C GLN A 158 11.07 3.36 9.24
N VAL A 159 10.09 4.00 8.61
CA VAL A 159 10.07 5.46 8.42
C VAL A 159 10.07 6.20 9.76
N MET A 160 9.30 5.72 10.74
CA MET A 160 9.28 6.28 12.09
C MET A 160 10.65 6.19 12.74
N ARG A 161 11.31 5.02 12.72
CA ARG A 161 12.65 4.83 13.30
C ARG A 161 13.70 5.71 12.63
N THR A 162 13.69 5.82 11.30
CA THR A 162 14.59 6.72 10.57
C THR A 162 14.37 8.18 10.96
N GLN A 163 13.11 8.65 10.99
CA GLN A 163 12.82 10.04 11.37
C GLN A 163 13.15 10.33 12.82
N LEU A 164 12.92 9.38 13.74
CA LEU A 164 13.30 9.53 15.14
C LEU A 164 14.82 9.60 15.30
N ALA A 165 15.59 8.80 14.57
CA ALA A 165 17.05 8.86 14.61
C ALA A 165 17.59 10.24 14.17
N ASP A 166 16.95 10.89 13.20
CA ASP A 166 17.31 12.24 12.74
C ASP A 166 16.94 13.35 13.75
N LEU A 167 15.93 13.11 14.60
CA LEU A 167 15.39 14.10 15.54
C LEU A 167 15.96 13.94 16.96
N LEU A 168 16.48 12.77 17.30
CA LEU A 168 17.01 12.48 18.63
C LEU A 168 18.45 13.02 18.79
N PRO A 169 18.75 13.72 19.90
CA PRO A 169 20.12 14.02 20.31
C PRO A 169 20.96 12.74 20.44
N HIS A 170 22.26 12.81 20.16
CA HIS A 170 23.16 11.63 20.09
C HIS A 170 23.27 10.83 21.40
N ASP A 171 22.77 11.36 22.51
CA ASP A 171 22.79 10.80 23.86
C ASP A 171 21.47 10.14 24.30
N VAL A 172 20.40 10.18 23.49
CA VAL A 172 19.13 9.51 23.78
C VAL A 172 19.07 8.14 23.09
N THR A 173 19.04 7.07 23.88
CA THR A 173 18.91 5.71 23.35
C THR A 173 17.46 5.44 22.97
N LEU A 174 17.21 4.94 21.75
CA LEU A 174 15.88 4.56 21.19
C LEU A 174 15.09 3.51 22.00
N LEU A 175 15.66 3.00 23.10
CA LEU A 175 15.23 1.83 23.85
C LEU A 175 13.83 1.94 24.51
N GLN A 176 13.29 3.14 24.68
CA GLN A 176 12.03 3.36 25.41
C GLN A 176 10.77 3.42 24.50
N VAL A 177 10.95 3.62 23.18
CA VAL A 177 9.87 3.63 22.16
C VAL A 177 9.52 2.19 21.68
N GLU A 178 10.28 1.17 22.10
CA GLU A 178 10.32 -0.12 21.41
C GLU A 178 9.19 -1.11 21.73
N THR A 179 8.55 -1.05 22.90
CA THR A 179 7.74 -2.20 23.36
C THR A 179 6.46 -2.43 22.53
N LEU A 180 5.74 -1.37 22.17
CA LEU A 180 4.56 -1.47 21.30
C LEU A 180 4.91 -1.61 19.82
N GLY A 181 5.97 -0.93 19.38
CA GLY A 181 6.46 -1.05 18.01
C GLY A 181 6.95 -2.47 17.70
N THR A 182 7.47 -3.20 18.69
CA THR A 182 7.97 -4.56 18.51
C THR A 182 6.85 -5.58 18.32
N LEU A 183 5.79 -5.54 19.13
CA LEU A 183 4.67 -6.50 19.02
C LEU A 183 3.94 -6.39 17.66
N LEU A 184 3.63 -5.17 17.22
CA LEU A 184 2.99 -4.93 15.91
C LEU A 184 3.90 -5.37 14.76
N ARG A 185 5.21 -5.18 14.90
CA ARG A 185 6.20 -5.59 13.89
C ARG A 185 6.29 -7.12 13.80
N GLU A 186 6.31 -7.82 14.93
CA GLU A 186 6.32 -9.28 14.99
C GLU A 186 5.07 -9.87 14.33
N GLU A 187 3.89 -9.34 14.63
CA GLU A 187 2.63 -9.74 13.99
C GLU A 187 2.67 -9.50 12.48
N ALA A 188 3.09 -8.32 12.04
CA ALA A 188 3.18 -7.98 10.62
C ALA A 188 4.19 -8.85 9.86
N ILE A 189 5.32 -9.17 10.47
CA ILE A 189 6.33 -10.09 9.90
C ILE A 189 5.77 -11.50 9.81
N ALA A 190 5.10 -12.00 10.86
CA ALA A 190 4.49 -13.32 10.86
C ALA A 190 3.43 -13.44 9.75
N ALA A 191 2.59 -12.41 9.59
CA ALA A 191 1.61 -12.34 8.51
C ALA A 191 2.26 -12.35 7.12
N TRP A 192 3.35 -11.60 6.92
CA TRP A 192 4.12 -11.65 5.68
C TRP A 192 4.77 -13.03 5.44
N GLN A 193 5.33 -13.67 6.47
CA GLN A 193 5.91 -15.01 6.37
C GLN A 193 4.86 -16.07 5.98
N GLN A 194 3.66 -15.97 6.56
CA GLN A 194 2.53 -16.82 6.21
C GLN A 194 2.06 -16.58 4.77
N ALA A 195 2.01 -15.33 4.32
CA ALA A 195 1.70 -15.03 2.92
C ALA A 195 2.78 -15.56 1.99
N ARG A 196 4.06 -15.40 2.35
CA ARG A 196 5.21 -15.90 1.58
C ARG A 196 5.10 -17.39 1.30
N SER A 197 4.67 -18.22 2.25
CA SER A 197 4.50 -19.66 1.99
C SER A 197 3.47 -19.93 0.90
N ASN A 198 2.37 -19.17 0.85
CA ASN A 198 1.36 -19.31 -0.20
C ASN A 198 1.92 -18.86 -1.56
N TYR A 199 2.56 -17.69 -1.62
CA TYR A 199 3.12 -17.16 -2.87
C TYR A 199 4.33 -17.96 -3.41
N GLN A 200 4.90 -18.86 -2.61
CA GLN A 200 5.92 -19.83 -3.01
C GLN A 200 5.36 -21.21 -3.34
N ASP A 201 4.08 -21.49 -3.02
CA ASP A 201 3.41 -22.74 -3.38
C ASP A 201 3.01 -22.75 -4.87
N PRO A 202 3.52 -23.69 -5.68
CA PRO A 202 3.17 -23.81 -7.09
C PRO A 202 1.67 -24.01 -7.35
N GLN A 203 0.94 -24.67 -6.44
CA GLN A 203 -0.50 -24.91 -6.61
C GLN A 203 -1.29 -23.61 -6.44
N PHE A 204 -1.01 -22.87 -5.36
CA PHE A 204 -1.56 -21.54 -5.15
C PHE A 204 -1.26 -20.62 -6.33
N VAL A 205 0.00 -20.52 -6.76
CA VAL A 205 0.41 -19.67 -7.90
C VAL A 205 -0.34 -20.04 -9.18
N ARG A 206 -0.47 -21.34 -9.49
CA ARG A 206 -1.23 -21.80 -10.66
C ARG A 206 -2.70 -21.39 -10.59
N SER A 207 -3.31 -21.44 -9.41
CA SER A 207 -4.71 -21.03 -9.20
C SER A 207 -4.92 -19.55 -9.54
N LEU A 208 -3.98 -18.67 -9.18
CA LEU A 208 -4.04 -17.24 -9.49
C LEU A 208 -3.99 -16.98 -11.00
N TYR A 209 -3.10 -17.68 -11.72
CA TYR A 209 -3.03 -17.59 -13.18
C TYR A 209 -4.33 -18.03 -13.84
N GLN A 210 -4.87 -19.18 -13.43
CA GLN A 210 -6.11 -19.71 -13.98
C GLN A 210 -7.28 -18.76 -13.76
N GLN A 211 -7.37 -18.19 -12.55
CA GLN A 211 -8.41 -17.22 -12.21
C GLN A 211 -8.37 -15.98 -13.10
N LEU A 212 -7.18 -15.48 -13.47
CA LEU A 212 -7.04 -14.30 -14.32
C LEU A 212 -7.20 -14.56 -15.82
N LEU A 213 -6.96 -15.80 -16.27
CA LEU A 213 -7.06 -16.19 -17.68
C LEU A 213 -8.51 -16.32 -18.17
N ASP A 214 -9.48 -16.50 -17.27
CA ASP A 214 -10.87 -16.78 -17.64
C ASP A 214 -11.85 -15.70 -17.08
N PRO A 215 -11.91 -14.51 -17.70
CA PRO A 215 -12.90 -13.51 -17.33
C PRO A 215 -14.32 -13.97 -17.72
N LEU A 216 -15.31 -13.63 -16.90
CA LEU A 216 -16.74 -13.96 -17.06
C LEU A 216 -17.41 -13.31 -18.29
N LEU A 217 -16.66 -12.58 -19.10
CA LEU A 217 -17.13 -11.89 -20.30
C LEU A 217 -17.56 -12.85 -21.43
N ASN A 218 -17.22 -14.13 -21.33
CA ASN A 218 -17.66 -15.18 -22.25
C ASN A 218 -19.01 -15.79 -21.87
N ALA A 219 -19.63 -15.37 -20.75
CA ALA A 219 -20.95 -15.83 -20.32
C ALA A 219 -22.03 -14.76 -20.67
N PRO A 220 -22.95 -15.04 -21.60
CA PRO A 220 -23.96 -14.07 -22.05
C PRO A 220 -24.96 -13.63 -20.97
N ASP A 221 -25.03 -14.34 -19.84
CA ASP A 221 -26.09 -14.14 -18.83
C ASP A 221 -25.71 -13.21 -17.65
N LEU A 222 -24.47 -12.70 -17.57
CA LEU A 222 -24.00 -11.94 -16.40
C LEU A 222 -23.88 -10.42 -16.58
N LEU A 223 -24.16 -9.89 -17.78
CA LEU A 223 -24.29 -8.43 -17.99
C LEU A 223 -25.70 -7.89 -17.67
N ASN A 224 -26.63 -8.77 -17.28
CA ASN A 224 -28.03 -8.45 -16.96
C ASN A 224 -28.41 -8.86 -15.53
N ALA A 225 -27.52 -8.66 -14.56
CA ALA A 225 -27.88 -8.81 -13.14
C ALA A 225 -27.44 -7.55 -12.38
N ASP A 226 -28.37 -6.58 -12.38
CA ASP A 226 -28.58 -5.42 -11.50
C ASP A 226 -27.37 -4.67 -10.89
#